data_AF-A0A1F6VH36-F1
#
_entry.id   AF-A0A1F6VH36-F1
#
_cell.length_a   1.000
_cell.length_b   1.000
_cell.length_c   1.000
_cell.angle_alpha   90.00
_cell.angle_beta   90.00
_cell.angle_gamma   90.00
#
_symmetry.space_group_name_H-M   'P 1'
#
loop_
_entity.id
_entity.type
_entity.pdbx_description
1 polymer ?
#
loop_
_entity_poly.entity_id
_entity_poly.type
_entity_poly.pdbx_seq_one_letter_code
_entity_poly.pdbx_strand_id
1 'polypeptide(L)'
;MHKIIDPAILYFGTPVVLVSTLNEDGSPNLAPMSSAWWLRYSCMLGFDASSKTPANLLRTGECVLNLASADMVDKVDRLALLTGTNPPPPHKNRWGYRYEPDKFGTAGLTPIASERVAPPRVLECPVQLEAVLDDARPFGEKDPKYAGLNAPLAIEVRVIRVHVDERLIAAGYPNRIDPTKWQPLIMNFRQFFGLGNILHPSRLSEFPEEAFKPRERLKTGTTGTA
;
A
#
# COMPACT_ATOMS: atom_id res chain seq x y z
N MET A 1 -19.32 28.14 -9.54
CA MET A 1 -18.50 29.20 -8.92
C MET A 1 -17.48 28.53 -8.00
N HIS A 2 -16.18 28.80 -8.15
CA HIS A 2 -15.12 28.25 -7.30
C HIS A 2 -14.80 29.20 -6.13
N LYS A 3 -14.32 28.67 -4.99
CA LYS A 3 -13.88 29.43 -3.82
C LYS A 3 -12.45 29.04 -3.45
N ILE A 4 -11.67 30.02 -2.99
CA ILE A 4 -10.32 29.81 -2.45
C ILE A 4 -10.45 29.45 -0.97
N ILE A 5 -9.83 28.33 -0.57
CA ILE A 5 -9.76 27.84 0.82
C ILE A 5 -8.37 27.25 1.09
N ASP A 6 -7.98 27.10 2.37
CA ASP A 6 -6.73 26.48 2.81
C ASP A 6 -7.03 25.26 3.71
N PRO A 7 -7.24 24.05 3.13
CA PRO A 7 -7.62 22.88 3.89
C PRO A 7 -6.45 22.28 4.67
N ALA A 8 -6.71 21.79 5.88
CA ALA A 8 -5.67 21.20 6.74
C ALA A 8 -5.08 19.87 6.21
N ILE A 9 -5.79 19.19 5.30
CA ILE A 9 -5.36 17.92 4.69
C ILE A 9 -5.76 17.90 3.21
N LEU A 10 -4.98 17.21 2.38
CA LEU A 10 -5.20 17.06 0.94
C LEU A 10 -5.52 15.60 0.58
N TYR A 11 -6.61 15.07 1.14
CA TYR A 11 -7.01 13.66 1.00
C TYR A 11 -8.22 13.50 0.08
N PHE A 12 -7.99 13.55 -1.24
CA PHE A 12 -9.04 13.53 -2.27
C PHE A 12 -9.54 12.12 -2.67
N GLY A 13 -9.35 11.12 -1.83
CA GLY A 13 -9.76 9.73 -2.12
C GLY A 13 -8.60 8.89 -2.65
N THR A 14 -8.11 7.96 -1.82
CA THR A 14 -7.06 7.00 -2.17
C THR A 14 -7.38 5.62 -1.62
N PRO A 15 -6.91 4.53 -2.26
CA PRO A 15 -7.12 3.19 -1.74
C PRO A 15 -6.38 3.00 -0.42
N VAL A 16 -7.01 2.28 0.50
CA VAL A 16 -6.40 1.84 1.75
C VAL A 16 -5.56 0.59 1.50
N VAL A 17 -4.30 0.66 1.88
CA VAL A 17 -3.34 -0.43 1.81
C VAL A 17 -2.89 -0.78 3.23
N LEU A 18 -3.01 -2.05 3.60
CA LEU A 18 -2.41 -2.59 4.82
C LEU A 18 -0.99 -3.07 4.49
N VAL A 19 0.01 -2.36 4.98
CA VAL A 19 1.43 -2.67 4.75
C VAL A 19 1.95 -3.53 5.88
N SER A 20 2.31 -4.78 5.57
CA SER A 20 2.96 -5.68 6.52
C SER A 20 4.48 -5.63 6.36
N THR A 21 5.17 -5.70 7.48
CA THR A 21 6.63 -5.67 7.62
C THR A 21 7.03 -6.54 8.81
N LEU A 22 8.32 -6.79 9.03
CA LEU A 22 8.79 -7.53 10.21
C LEU A 22 9.52 -6.59 11.17
N ASN A 23 9.29 -6.77 12.47
CA ASN A 23 10.05 -6.13 13.55
C ASN A 23 11.43 -6.78 13.71
N GLU A 24 12.24 -6.28 14.65
CA GLU A 24 13.60 -6.76 14.91
C GLU A 24 13.63 -8.19 15.44
N ASP A 25 12.60 -8.60 16.18
CA ASP A 25 12.41 -9.95 16.73
C ASP A 25 11.74 -10.93 15.72
N GLY A 26 11.48 -10.48 14.50
CA GLY A 26 10.80 -11.26 13.47
C GLY A 26 9.27 -11.30 13.61
N SER A 27 8.69 -10.65 14.63
CA SER A 27 7.23 -10.51 14.73
C SER A 27 6.66 -9.61 13.64
N PRO A 28 5.43 -9.85 13.16
CA PRO A 28 4.84 -9.04 12.10
C PRO A 28 4.31 -7.70 12.63
N ASN A 29 4.51 -6.65 11.84
CA ASN A 29 3.94 -5.33 12.04
C ASN A 29 3.03 -4.98 10.87
N LEU A 30 1.82 -4.46 11.16
CA LEU A 30 0.82 -4.08 10.18
C LEU A 30 0.43 -2.61 10.32
N ALA A 31 0.37 -1.84 9.23
CA ALA A 31 -0.10 -0.46 9.27
C ALA A 31 -1.05 -0.14 8.11
N PRO A 32 -2.23 0.45 8.37
CA PRO A 32 -3.05 1.02 7.32
C PRO A 32 -2.39 2.29 6.80
N MET A 33 -2.43 2.48 5.48
CA MET A 33 -1.96 3.69 4.82
C MET A 33 -2.81 3.99 3.60
N SER A 34 -2.85 5.27 3.23
CA SER A 34 -3.70 5.80 2.15
C SER A 34 -2.91 6.79 1.29
N SER A 35 -1.60 6.56 1.16
CA SER A 35 -0.67 7.39 0.37
C SER A 35 0.16 6.49 -0.53
N ALA A 36 -0.52 5.67 -1.33
CA ALA A 36 0.07 4.75 -2.30
C ALA A 36 -0.40 5.06 -3.71
N TRP A 37 0.51 4.97 -4.68
CA TRP A 37 0.20 5.00 -6.10
C TRP A 37 1.20 4.14 -6.87
N TRP A 38 0.82 3.71 -8.08
CA TRP A 38 1.61 2.77 -8.88
C TRP A 38 1.86 3.32 -10.27
N LEU A 39 3.06 3.04 -10.79
CA LEU A 39 3.37 3.10 -12.21
C LEU A 39 4.06 1.80 -12.58
N ARG A 40 3.46 1.03 -13.50
CA ARG A 40 3.89 -0.35 -13.80
C ARG A 40 3.87 -1.18 -12.51
N TYR A 41 4.97 -1.87 -12.19
CA TYR A 41 5.14 -2.68 -10.98
C TYR A 41 5.88 -1.93 -9.86
N SER A 42 6.19 -0.64 -10.03
CA SER A 42 6.71 0.21 -8.97
C SER A 42 5.54 0.88 -8.23
N CYS A 43 5.64 0.90 -6.90
CA CYS A 43 4.72 1.57 -6.00
C CYS A 43 5.48 2.62 -5.20
N MET A 44 4.92 3.83 -5.13
CA MET A 44 5.41 4.88 -4.25
C MET A 44 4.53 4.95 -3.01
N LEU A 45 5.16 4.92 -1.83
CA LEU A 45 4.52 4.97 -0.52
C LEU A 45 4.93 6.24 0.21
N GLY A 46 3.96 7.01 0.69
CA GLY A 46 4.17 8.16 1.58
C GLY A 46 3.97 7.78 3.04
N PHE A 47 4.97 8.01 3.90
CA PHE A 47 4.88 7.75 5.33
C PHE A 47 5.49 8.87 6.18
N ASP A 48 4.99 9.03 7.41
CA ASP A 48 5.72 9.74 8.47
C ASP A 48 6.97 8.91 8.85
N ALA A 49 8.16 9.51 8.71
CA ALA A 49 9.46 8.87 8.97
C ALA A 49 9.58 8.24 10.37
N SER A 50 8.85 8.76 11.36
CA SER A 50 8.85 8.23 12.75
C SER A 50 8.09 6.92 12.93
N SER A 51 7.44 6.42 11.87
CA SER A 51 6.58 5.23 11.93
C SER A 51 7.39 3.94 11.92
N LYS A 52 6.88 2.90 12.60
CA LYS A 52 7.50 1.57 12.62
C LYS A 52 7.64 0.93 11.25
N THR A 53 6.65 1.12 10.36
CA THR A 53 6.64 0.51 9.02
C THR A 53 7.82 0.99 8.14
N PRO A 54 8.08 2.31 7.96
CA PRO A 54 9.32 2.80 7.35
C PRO A 54 10.60 2.27 8.01
N ALA A 55 10.68 2.28 9.36
CA ALA A 55 11.87 1.78 10.06
C ALA A 55 12.14 0.30 9.75
N ASN A 56 11.08 -0.53 9.75
CA ASN A 56 11.18 -1.93 9.36
C ASN A 56 11.57 -2.08 7.89
N LEU A 57 10.90 -1.37 6.99
CA LEU A 57 11.13 -1.49 5.54
C LEU A 57 12.54 -1.06 5.14
N LEU A 58 13.08 0.01 5.73
CA LEU A 58 14.47 0.45 5.52
C LEU A 58 15.49 -0.58 6.04
N ARG A 59 15.13 -1.34 7.08
CA ARG A 59 16.01 -2.37 7.66
C ARG A 59 15.94 -3.69 6.90
N THR A 60 14.74 -4.13 6.52
CA THR A 60 14.52 -5.47 5.94
C THR A 60 14.48 -5.46 4.42
N GLY A 61 14.20 -4.32 3.80
CA GLY A 61 14.06 -4.19 2.35
C GLY A 61 12.82 -4.89 1.78
N GLU A 62 11.88 -5.34 2.60
CA GLU A 62 10.76 -6.18 2.19
C GLU A 62 9.46 -5.77 2.86
N CYS A 63 8.35 -5.82 2.11
CA CYS A 63 6.99 -5.65 2.62
C CYS A 63 5.96 -6.43 1.78
N VAL A 64 4.73 -6.52 2.31
CA VAL A 64 3.55 -6.86 1.51
C VAL A 64 2.57 -5.69 1.54
N LEU A 65 2.09 -5.29 0.36
CA LEU A 65 0.99 -4.35 0.20
C LEU A 65 -0.31 -5.15 0.07
N ASN A 66 -1.11 -5.18 1.13
CA ASN A 66 -2.39 -5.89 1.14
C ASN A 66 -3.52 -4.87 0.92
N LEU A 67 -4.19 -4.92 -0.23
CA LEU A 67 -5.24 -3.95 -0.56
C LEU A 67 -6.53 -4.37 0.13
N ALA A 68 -7.05 -3.49 0.99
CA ALA A 68 -8.28 -3.74 1.73
C ALA A 68 -9.50 -3.55 0.82
N SER A 69 -10.44 -4.49 0.87
CA SER A 69 -11.78 -4.30 0.29
C SER A 69 -12.67 -3.49 1.22
N ALA A 70 -13.74 -2.91 0.68
CA ALA A 70 -14.64 -2.01 1.41
C ALA A 70 -15.30 -2.66 2.64
N ASP A 71 -15.59 -3.97 2.57
CA ASP A 71 -16.14 -4.78 3.67
C ASP A 71 -15.16 -5.01 4.83
N MET A 72 -13.88 -4.65 4.67
CA MET A 72 -12.86 -4.73 5.72
C MET A 72 -12.79 -3.47 6.60
N VAL A 73 -13.69 -2.49 6.42
CA VAL A 73 -13.64 -1.18 7.09
C VAL A 73 -13.44 -1.28 8.60
N ASP A 74 -14.19 -2.15 9.28
CA ASP A 74 -14.06 -2.31 10.74
C ASP A 74 -12.70 -2.88 11.16
N LYS A 75 -12.10 -3.75 10.33
CA LYS A 75 -10.78 -4.33 10.60
C LYS A 75 -9.68 -3.28 10.43
N VAL A 76 -9.82 -2.45 9.40
CA VAL A 76 -8.91 -1.34 9.13
C VAL A 76 -9.01 -0.28 10.23
N ASP A 77 -10.21 0.11 10.65
CA ASP A 77 -10.40 1.15 11.67
C ASP A 77 -9.87 0.72 13.05
N ARG A 78 -9.92 -0.58 13.39
CA ARG A 78 -9.27 -1.11 14.60
C ARG A 78 -7.76 -0.88 14.66
N LEU A 79 -7.11 -0.62 13.53
CA LEU A 79 -5.69 -0.27 13.47
C LEU A 79 -5.42 1.22 13.68
N ALA A 80 -6.46 2.06 13.70
CA ALA A 80 -6.32 3.50 13.92
C ALA A 80 -5.72 3.78 15.31
N LEU A 81 -4.88 4.81 15.38
CA LEU A 81 -4.21 5.23 16.62
C LEU A 81 -3.34 4.12 17.27
N LEU A 82 -2.86 3.16 16.47
CA LEU A 82 -1.89 2.16 16.91
C LEU A 82 -0.51 2.44 16.30
N THR A 83 0.55 2.11 17.04
CA THR A 83 1.93 2.14 16.52
C THR A 83 2.72 0.94 17.01
N GLY A 84 3.60 0.41 16.15
CA GLY A 84 4.55 -0.64 16.55
C GLY A 84 5.84 -0.07 17.17
N THR A 85 5.95 1.25 17.31
CA THR A 85 7.09 1.91 17.96
C THR A 85 6.84 2.02 19.46
N ASN A 86 7.80 1.57 20.27
CA ASN A 86 7.76 1.66 21.74
C ASN A 86 9.01 2.38 22.27
N PRO A 87 8.87 3.50 23.00
CA PRO A 87 7.62 4.22 23.26
C PRO A 87 7.04 4.89 21.99
N PRO A 88 5.72 5.17 21.93
CA PRO A 88 5.15 5.94 20.82
C PRO A 88 5.85 7.30 20.66
N PRO A 89 6.11 7.75 19.41
CA PRO A 89 6.68 9.08 19.16
C PRO A 89 5.87 10.20 19.84
N PRO A 90 6.50 11.26 20.39
CA PRO A 90 5.81 12.25 21.21
C PRO A 90 4.62 12.93 20.54
N HIS A 91 4.70 13.22 19.23
CA HIS A 91 3.54 13.75 18.51
C HIS A 91 2.42 12.72 18.47
N LYS A 92 2.67 11.48 18.03
CA LYS A 92 1.63 10.43 17.98
C LYS A 92 0.96 10.19 19.33
N ASN A 93 1.71 10.22 20.43
CA ASN A 93 1.15 10.11 21.77
C ASN A 93 0.14 11.24 22.06
N ARG A 94 0.43 12.50 21.67
CA ARG A 94 -0.52 13.62 21.79
C ARG A 94 -1.82 13.42 20.99
N TRP A 95 -1.78 12.65 19.91
CA TRP A 95 -2.96 12.30 19.11
C TRP A 95 -3.67 11.03 19.60
N GLY A 96 -3.25 10.48 20.75
CA GLY A 96 -3.86 9.29 21.36
C GLY A 96 -3.34 7.97 20.79
N TYR A 97 -2.23 7.97 20.06
CA TYR A 97 -1.64 6.71 19.60
C TYR A 97 -1.07 5.91 20.77
N ARG A 98 -1.37 4.62 20.79
CA ARG A 98 -0.81 3.66 21.76
C ARG A 98 0.11 2.64 21.08
N TYR A 99 1.07 2.14 21.84
CA TYR A 99 1.88 1.01 21.39
C TYR A 99 1.00 -0.25 21.33
N GLU A 100 1.11 -0.99 20.23
CA GLU A 100 0.49 -2.29 20.03
C GLU A 100 1.48 -3.21 19.30
N PRO A 101 2.02 -4.26 19.97
CA PRO A 101 2.86 -5.26 19.32
C PRO A 101 2.07 -6.19 18.39
N ASP A 102 0.84 -6.58 18.72
CA ASP A 102 0.04 -7.53 17.94
C ASP A 102 -1.09 -6.84 17.15
N LYS A 103 -0.68 -6.15 16.08
CA LYS A 103 -1.64 -5.42 15.24
C LYS A 103 -2.48 -6.34 14.35
N PHE A 104 -2.00 -7.55 14.02
CA PHE A 104 -2.82 -8.53 13.29
C PHE A 104 -3.97 -9.02 14.19
N GLY A 105 -3.66 -9.43 15.41
CA GLY A 105 -4.65 -9.86 16.40
C GLY A 105 -5.66 -8.76 16.74
N THR A 106 -5.19 -7.53 17.04
CA THR A 106 -6.08 -6.39 17.35
C THR A 106 -7.03 -6.05 16.19
N ALA A 107 -6.60 -6.20 14.94
CA ALA A 107 -7.46 -6.01 13.78
C ALA A 107 -8.37 -7.22 13.48
N GLY A 108 -8.15 -8.38 14.10
CA GLY A 108 -8.80 -9.64 13.76
C GLY A 108 -8.49 -10.05 12.32
N LEU A 109 -7.21 -9.96 11.95
CA LEU A 109 -6.65 -10.31 10.64
C LEU A 109 -5.69 -11.47 10.78
N THR A 110 -5.68 -12.37 9.79
CA THR A 110 -4.90 -13.60 9.82
C THR A 110 -3.61 -13.44 9.00
N PRO A 111 -2.42 -13.52 9.62
CA PRO A 111 -1.17 -13.53 8.87
C PRO A 111 -1.00 -14.88 8.15
N ILE A 112 -0.66 -14.83 6.86
CA ILE A 112 -0.31 -16.02 6.07
C ILE A 112 1.06 -15.83 5.41
N ALA A 113 1.78 -16.93 5.19
CA ALA A 113 3.10 -16.87 4.58
C ALA A 113 3.06 -16.27 3.16
N SER A 114 4.07 -15.45 2.88
CA SER A 114 4.43 -14.95 1.55
C SER A 114 5.31 -15.97 0.82
N GLU A 115 5.40 -15.86 -0.50
CA GLU A 115 6.20 -16.77 -1.31
C GLU A 115 7.63 -16.27 -1.57
N ARG A 116 7.81 -14.95 -1.66
CA ARG A 116 9.01 -14.29 -2.19
C ARG A 116 9.61 -13.26 -1.24
N VAL A 117 8.90 -12.90 -0.18
CA VAL A 117 9.36 -11.98 0.88
C VAL A 117 9.06 -12.57 2.26
N ALA A 118 9.73 -12.10 3.31
CA ALA A 118 9.56 -12.58 4.68
C ALA A 118 8.29 -12.05 5.39
N PRO A 119 7.87 -10.77 5.25
CA PRO A 119 6.64 -10.29 5.89
C PRO A 119 5.39 -11.06 5.43
N PRO A 120 4.43 -11.35 6.33
CA PRO A 120 3.25 -12.13 5.98
C PRO A 120 2.23 -11.32 5.17
N ARG A 121 1.44 -11.99 4.34
CA ARG A 121 0.24 -11.42 3.73
C ARG A 121 -0.93 -11.42 4.72
N VAL A 122 -1.96 -10.65 4.43
CA VAL A 122 -3.23 -10.63 5.16
C VAL A 122 -4.23 -11.51 4.42
N LEU A 123 -4.63 -12.63 5.02
CA LEU A 123 -5.54 -13.61 4.39
C LEU A 123 -6.82 -12.98 3.85
N GLU A 124 -7.39 -12.05 4.61
CA GLU A 124 -8.68 -11.43 4.31
C GLU A 124 -8.59 -10.41 3.17
N CYS A 125 -7.41 -9.89 2.85
CA CYS A 125 -7.23 -8.97 1.72
C CYS A 125 -7.28 -9.75 0.40
N PRO A 126 -8.18 -9.41 -0.53
CA PRO A 126 -8.33 -10.18 -1.78
C PRO A 126 -7.27 -9.83 -2.84
N VAL A 127 -6.44 -8.81 -2.61
CA VAL A 127 -5.26 -8.52 -3.44
C VAL A 127 -4.07 -8.27 -2.51
N GLN A 128 -2.99 -9.02 -2.72
CA GLN A 128 -1.76 -8.91 -1.93
C GLN A 128 -0.55 -8.82 -2.88
N LEU A 129 0.30 -7.83 -2.67
CA LEU A 129 1.46 -7.55 -3.52
C LEU A 129 2.73 -7.69 -2.68
N GLU A 130 3.51 -8.71 -2.92
CA GLU A 130 4.83 -8.85 -2.28
C GLU A 130 5.82 -7.93 -2.98
N ALA A 131 6.56 -7.13 -2.21
CA ALA A 131 7.40 -6.08 -2.75
C ALA A 131 8.73 -5.94 -2.00
N VAL A 132 9.73 -5.46 -2.74
CA VAL A 132 11.06 -5.14 -2.22
C VAL A 132 11.31 -3.63 -2.33
N LEU A 133 12.06 -3.09 -1.39
CA LEU A 133 12.49 -1.70 -1.38
C LEU A 133 13.49 -1.43 -2.51
N ASP A 134 13.23 -0.42 -3.33
CA ASP A 134 14.17 0.06 -4.36
C ASP A 134 14.81 1.42 -3.94
N ASP A 135 14.05 2.36 -3.37
CA ASP A 135 14.58 3.66 -2.90
C ASP A 135 13.76 4.26 -1.74
N ALA A 136 14.36 5.14 -0.94
CA ALA A 136 13.66 5.92 0.07
C ALA A 136 14.33 7.28 0.30
N ARG A 137 13.53 8.35 0.27
CA ARG A 137 14.02 9.72 0.43
C ARG A 137 13.01 10.65 1.12
N PRO A 138 13.47 11.65 1.87
CA PRO A 138 12.60 12.74 2.33
C PRO A 138 11.95 13.48 1.16
N PHE A 139 10.75 14.02 1.37
CA PHE A 139 10.11 14.94 0.43
C PHE A 139 9.31 16.03 1.15
N GLY A 140 8.86 17.07 0.42
CA GLY A 140 8.00 18.13 0.97
C GLY A 140 8.71 19.16 1.86
N GLU A 141 10.03 19.07 2.03
CA GLU A 141 10.82 19.92 2.96
C GLU A 141 11.00 21.38 2.49
N LYS A 142 10.65 21.68 1.24
CA LYS A 142 10.85 23.03 0.65
C LYS A 142 9.85 24.07 1.17
N ASP A 143 8.75 23.65 1.78
CA ASP A 143 7.77 24.56 2.35
C ASP A 143 8.15 24.91 3.80
N PRO A 144 8.51 26.18 4.08
CA PRO A 144 8.95 26.60 5.40
C PRO A 144 7.87 26.42 6.48
N LYS A 145 6.58 26.30 6.11
CA LYS A 145 5.48 26.01 7.05
C LYS A 145 5.66 24.65 7.75
N TYR A 146 6.36 23.72 7.11
CA TYR A 146 6.58 22.37 7.64
C TYR A 146 8.02 22.15 8.13
N ALA A 147 8.86 23.19 8.16
CA ALA A 147 10.22 23.11 8.69
C ALA A 147 10.21 22.66 10.16
N GLY A 148 11.01 21.65 10.48
CA GLY A 148 11.11 21.09 11.84
C GLY A 148 9.98 20.14 12.25
N LEU A 149 9.01 19.85 11.37
CA LEU A 149 8.08 18.74 11.55
C LEU A 149 8.73 17.42 11.10
N ASN A 150 8.14 16.28 11.49
CA ASN A 150 8.62 14.97 11.05
C ASN A 150 8.55 14.89 9.52
N ALA A 151 9.71 14.67 8.89
CA ALA A 151 9.82 14.63 7.44
C ALA A 151 9.00 13.45 6.89
N PRO A 152 8.15 13.67 5.88
CA PRO A 152 7.52 12.56 5.19
C PRO A 152 8.58 11.88 4.30
N LEU A 153 8.54 10.55 4.27
CA LEU A 153 9.36 9.72 3.39
C LEU A 153 8.55 9.30 2.17
N ALA A 154 9.15 9.47 1.01
CA ALA A 154 8.76 8.84 -0.23
C ALA A 154 9.57 7.56 -0.36
N ILE A 155 8.88 6.42 -0.35
CA ILE A 155 9.49 5.08 -0.39
C ILE A 155 9.03 4.39 -1.67
N GLU A 156 9.97 4.08 -2.56
CA GLU A 156 9.71 3.29 -3.75
C GLU A 156 9.91 1.81 -3.44
N VAL A 157 8.86 1.01 -3.68
CA VAL A 157 8.93 -0.45 -3.61
C VAL A 157 8.54 -1.04 -4.96
N ARG A 158 9.17 -2.14 -5.34
CA ARG A 158 8.86 -2.88 -6.56
C ARG A 158 8.17 -4.18 -6.24
N VAL A 159 6.99 -4.35 -6.83
CA VAL A 159 6.17 -5.56 -6.73
C VAL A 159 6.87 -6.69 -7.47
N ILE A 160 7.07 -7.81 -6.78
CA ILE A 160 7.72 -9.02 -7.31
C ILE A 160 6.79 -10.24 -7.36
N ARG A 161 5.64 -10.19 -6.66
CA ARG A 161 4.57 -11.18 -6.75
C ARG A 161 3.21 -10.52 -6.50
N VAL A 162 2.21 -10.96 -7.26
CA VAL A 162 0.81 -10.54 -7.11
C VAL A 162 -0.01 -11.78 -6.78
N HIS A 163 -0.78 -11.70 -5.69
CA HIS A 163 -1.82 -12.65 -5.32
C HIS A 163 -3.16 -11.97 -5.45
N VAL A 164 -4.11 -12.61 -6.10
CA VAL A 164 -5.46 -12.10 -6.31
C VAL A 164 -6.43 -13.23 -6.01
N ASP A 165 -7.47 -12.95 -5.23
CA ASP A 165 -8.59 -13.85 -5.00
C ASP A 165 -9.23 -14.23 -6.35
N GLU A 166 -9.37 -15.53 -6.62
CA GLU A 166 -9.86 -16.05 -7.89
C GLU A 166 -11.20 -15.44 -8.32
N ARG A 167 -12.04 -15.07 -7.35
CA ARG A 167 -13.35 -14.44 -7.62
C ARG A 167 -13.19 -13.12 -8.37
N LEU A 168 -12.10 -12.38 -8.14
CA LEU A 168 -11.80 -11.11 -8.79
C LEU A 168 -11.27 -11.26 -10.21
N ILE A 169 -10.88 -12.46 -10.64
CA ILE A 169 -10.34 -12.68 -11.98
C ILE A 169 -11.48 -12.57 -13.01
N ALA A 170 -11.21 -11.86 -14.10
CA ALA A 170 -12.15 -11.70 -15.20
C ALA A 170 -12.31 -13.02 -15.98
N ALA A 171 -13.55 -13.40 -16.29
CA ALA A 171 -13.84 -14.63 -17.00
C ALA A 171 -13.12 -14.67 -18.37
N GLY A 172 -12.48 -15.79 -18.69
CA GLY A 172 -11.73 -15.97 -19.94
C GLY A 172 -10.33 -15.36 -19.96
N TYR A 173 -9.87 -14.71 -18.87
CA TYR A 173 -8.56 -14.09 -18.78
C TYR A 173 -7.80 -14.59 -17.55
N PRO A 174 -6.55 -15.10 -17.69
CA PRO A 174 -5.79 -15.60 -16.53
C PRO A 174 -5.12 -14.48 -15.71
N ASN A 175 -5.11 -13.24 -16.21
CA ASN A 175 -4.27 -12.16 -15.68
C ASN A 175 -4.97 -10.79 -15.69
N ARG A 176 -6.29 -10.76 -15.61
CA ARG A 176 -7.08 -9.51 -15.59
C ARG A 176 -8.01 -9.51 -14.38
N ILE A 177 -8.05 -8.38 -13.69
CA ILE A 177 -8.97 -8.15 -12.57
C ILE A 177 -10.26 -7.58 -13.14
N ASP A 178 -11.40 -8.15 -12.75
CA ASP A 178 -12.71 -7.64 -13.10
C ASP A 178 -13.05 -6.39 -12.24
N PRO A 179 -13.12 -5.19 -12.84
CA PRO A 179 -13.36 -3.96 -12.10
C PRO A 179 -14.78 -3.88 -11.52
N THR A 180 -15.71 -4.73 -11.95
CA THR A 180 -17.05 -4.81 -11.36
C THR A 180 -17.07 -5.60 -10.06
N LYS A 181 -16.07 -6.47 -9.84
CA LYS A 181 -15.96 -7.31 -8.65
C LYS A 181 -15.00 -6.73 -7.62
N TRP A 182 -13.98 -5.99 -8.06
CA TRP A 182 -13.03 -5.34 -7.16
C TRP A 182 -13.62 -4.09 -6.51
N GLN A 183 -13.81 -4.13 -5.19
CA GLN A 183 -14.37 -3.05 -4.38
C GLN A 183 -13.36 -2.59 -3.31
N PRO A 184 -12.44 -1.67 -3.62
CA PRO A 184 -11.45 -1.19 -2.67
C PRO A 184 -12.09 -0.32 -1.58
N LEU A 185 -11.50 -0.37 -0.38
CA LEU A 185 -11.74 0.63 0.66
C LEU A 185 -10.98 1.92 0.30
N ILE A 186 -11.67 3.06 0.28
CA ILE A 186 -11.14 4.37 -0.07
C ILE A 186 -11.12 5.27 1.17
N MET A 187 -9.99 5.91 1.47
CA MET A 187 -9.87 6.97 2.46
C MET A 187 -10.07 8.33 1.78
N ASN A 188 -11.10 9.08 2.18
CA ASN A 188 -11.43 10.40 1.65
C ASN A 188 -11.72 11.34 2.81
N PHE A 189 -10.85 12.33 3.06
CA PHE A 189 -10.93 13.26 4.20
C PHE A 189 -11.28 12.61 5.56
N ARG A 190 -10.52 11.58 5.98
CA ARG A 190 -10.74 10.84 7.25
C ARG A 190 -12.07 10.09 7.34
N GLN A 191 -12.71 9.84 6.20
CA GLN A 191 -13.89 8.99 6.08
C GLN A 191 -13.58 7.83 5.15
N PHE A 192 -14.23 6.69 5.41
CA PHE A 192 -14.12 5.49 4.59
C PHE A 192 -15.25 5.43 3.56
N PHE A 193 -14.90 5.10 2.32
CA PHE A 193 -15.82 4.94 1.20
C PHE A 193 -15.54 3.63 0.44
N GLY A 194 -16.55 3.12 -0.28
CA GLY A 194 -16.37 2.14 -1.34
C GLY A 194 -16.56 2.78 -2.72
N LEU A 195 -16.34 2.02 -3.79
CA LEU A 195 -16.68 2.49 -5.14
C LEU A 195 -18.18 2.34 -5.40
N GLY A 196 -18.72 3.19 -6.27
CA GLY A 196 -20.03 3.00 -6.88
C GLY A 196 -19.96 2.13 -8.13
N ASN A 197 -21.06 2.12 -8.90
CA ASN A 197 -21.10 1.46 -10.20
C ASN A 197 -20.16 2.15 -11.21
N ILE A 198 -19.72 1.39 -12.23
CA ILE A 198 -19.02 1.96 -13.37
C ILE A 198 -19.91 3.03 -14.02
N LEU A 199 -19.38 4.25 -14.13
CA LEU A 199 -20.12 5.38 -14.73
C LEU A 199 -20.06 5.36 -16.25
N HIS A 200 -18.89 5.04 -16.81
CA HIS A 200 -18.62 5.03 -18.24
C HIS A 200 -17.34 4.22 -18.53
N PRO A 201 -17.27 3.42 -19.61
CA PRO A 201 -16.02 2.77 -20.02
C PRO A 201 -14.96 3.81 -20.44
N SER A 202 -13.70 3.60 -20.07
CA SER A 202 -12.63 4.49 -20.52
C SER A 202 -12.29 4.24 -21.98
N ARG A 203 -11.88 5.25 -22.76
CA ARG A 203 -11.27 5.00 -24.08
C ARG A 203 -10.02 4.11 -23.98
N LEU A 204 -9.37 4.07 -22.82
CA LEU A 204 -8.26 3.15 -22.56
C LEU A 204 -8.68 1.67 -22.57
N SER A 205 -9.96 1.36 -22.33
CA SER A 205 -10.45 -0.03 -22.42
C SER A 205 -10.69 -0.50 -23.86
N GLU A 206 -10.49 0.36 -24.87
CA GLU A 206 -10.60 -0.01 -26.28
C GLU A 206 -9.42 -0.88 -26.76
N PHE A 207 -8.31 -0.90 -26.02
CA PHE A 207 -7.13 -1.72 -26.33
C PHE A 207 -6.91 -2.79 -25.25
N PRO A 208 -6.32 -3.96 -25.59
CA PRO A 208 -6.03 -5.00 -24.61
C PRO A 208 -5.06 -4.55 -23.51
N GLU A 209 -5.31 -4.95 -22.26
CA GLU A 209 -4.43 -4.65 -21.12
C GLU A 209 -2.98 -5.14 -21.34
N GLU A 210 -2.80 -6.21 -22.11
CA GLU A 210 -1.49 -6.76 -22.45
C GLU A 210 -0.61 -5.77 -23.23
N ALA A 211 -1.20 -4.75 -23.88
CA ALA A 211 -0.45 -3.68 -24.53
C ALA A 211 0.39 -2.84 -23.53
N PHE A 212 0.02 -2.84 -22.24
CA PHE A 212 0.77 -2.16 -21.18
C PHE A 212 1.89 -3.02 -20.58
N LYS A 213 1.94 -4.33 -20.88
CA LYS A 213 3.04 -5.17 -20.43
C LYS A 213 4.31 -4.83 -21.22
N PRO A 214 5.49 -4.75 -20.57
CA PRO A 214 6.74 -4.64 -21.30
C PRO A 214 6.85 -5.81 -22.29
N ARG A 215 7.20 -5.53 -23.55
CA ARG A 215 7.62 -6.60 -24.46
C ARG A 215 8.82 -7.29 -23.81
N GLU A 216 8.79 -8.61 -23.67
CA GLU A 216 9.96 -9.35 -23.26
C GLU A 216 11.12 -8.93 -24.16
N ARG A 217 12.21 -8.41 -23.58
CA ARG A 217 13.43 -8.22 -24.35
C ARG A 217 13.83 -9.61 -24.81
N LEU A 218 13.75 -9.87 -26.11
CA LEU A 218 14.37 -11.03 -26.74
C LEU A 218 15.76 -11.14 -26.13
N LYS A 219 16.02 -12.22 -25.38
CA LYS A 219 17.38 -12.56 -24.99
C LYS A 219 18.13 -12.70 -26.31
N THR A 220 18.93 -11.70 -26.66
CA THR A 220 19.85 -11.79 -27.79
C THR A 220 20.80 -12.91 -27.40
N GLY A 221 20.52 -14.10 -27.94
CA GLY A 221 21.41 -15.24 -27.84
C GLY A 221 22.75 -14.78 -28.35
N THR A 222 23.73 -14.77 -27.46
CA THR A 222 25.13 -14.71 -27.82
C THR A 222 25.40 -15.99 -28.59
N THR A 223 25.28 -15.95 -29.92
CA THR A 223 25.93 -16.92 -30.78
C THR A 223 27.42 -16.73 -30.59
N GLY A 224 28.01 -17.55 -29.73
CA GLY A 224 29.45 -17.74 -29.71
C GLY A 224 29.87 -18.21 -31.09
N THR A 225 30.69 -17.40 -31.76
CA THR A 225 31.46 -17.83 -32.92
C THR A 225 32.51 -18.83 -32.46
N ALA A 226 32.52 -19.98 -33.14
CA ALA A 226 33.61 -20.96 -33.12
C ALA A 226 34.90 -20.38 -33.70
#